data_AF-A0A918M8X3-F1
#
_entry.id   AF-A0A918M8X3-F1
#
_cell.length_a   1.000
_cell.length_b   1.000
_cell.length_c   1.000
_cell.angle_alpha   90.00
_cell.angle_beta   90.00
_cell.angle_gamma   90.00
#
_symmetry.space_group_name_H-M   'P 1'
#
loop_
_entity.id
_entity.type
_entity.pdbx_description
1 polymer ?
#
loop_
_entity_poly.entity_id
_entity_poly.type
_entity_poly.pdbx_seq_one_letter_code
_entity_poly.pdbx_strand_id
1 'polypeptide(L)'
;MTTTTPEATGTPEAAIADARERIDALDDRIIGLIQERMAVSAVVQQTRIASGGRRVHLSREMEILGRYRDALGKPGTGLAMTLLELCRGRI
;
A
#
# COMPACT_ATOMS: atom_id res chain seq x y z
N MET A 1 -6.05 -1.27 -52.78
CA MET A 1 -5.12 -0.69 -51.79
C MET A 1 -5.47 -1.32 -50.45
N THR A 2 -4.74 -2.35 -50.07
CA THR A 2 -5.04 -3.21 -48.91
C THR A 2 -4.53 -2.52 -47.65
N THR A 3 -5.41 -2.07 -46.77
CA THR A 3 -5.03 -1.57 -45.45
C THR A 3 -4.94 -2.73 -44.48
N THR A 4 -3.72 -3.23 -44.27
CA THR A 4 -3.38 -4.12 -43.17
C THR A 4 -3.28 -3.29 -41.90
N THR A 5 -4.31 -3.33 -41.07
CA THR A 5 -4.22 -2.91 -39.66
C THR A 5 -3.40 -3.98 -38.93
N PRO A 6 -2.36 -3.62 -38.17
CA PRO A 6 -1.62 -4.61 -37.38
C PRO A 6 -2.52 -5.03 -36.22
N GLU A 7 -3.07 -6.23 -36.36
CA GLU A 7 -3.81 -6.91 -35.31
C GLU A 7 -2.81 -7.26 -34.21
N ALA A 8 -2.83 -6.49 -33.12
CA ALA A 8 -2.18 -6.89 -31.88
C ALA A 8 -3.01 -8.03 -31.26
N THR A 9 -2.96 -9.23 -31.85
CA THR A 9 -3.61 -10.42 -31.29
C THR A 9 -2.58 -11.27 -30.55
N GLY A 10 -2.20 -10.80 -29.37
CA GLY A 10 -1.78 -11.73 -28.32
C GLY A 10 -2.98 -12.60 -27.95
N THR A 11 -2.79 -13.91 -27.77
CA THR A 11 -3.86 -14.77 -27.27
C THR A 11 -4.29 -14.30 -25.87
N PRO A 12 -5.50 -14.65 -25.39
CA PRO A 12 -5.92 -14.30 -24.03
C PRO A 12 -4.88 -14.69 -22.96
N GLU A 13 -4.16 -15.79 -23.17
CA GLU A 13 -3.08 -16.26 -22.29
C GLU A 13 -1.89 -15.28 -22.25
N ALA A 14 -1.50 -14.72 -23.40
CA ALA A 14 -0.44 -13.71 -23.47
C ALA A 14 -0.85 -12.42 -22.74
N ALA A 15 -2.09 -11.96 -22.94
CA ALA A 15 -2.60 -10.77 -22.25
C ALA A 15 -2.69 -10.98 -20.72
N ILE A 16 -3.04 -12.19 -20.26
CA ILE A 16 -3.04 -12.54 -18.84
C ILE A 16 -1.61 -12.57 -18.28
N ALA A 17 -0.65 -13.10 -19.03
CA ALA A 17 0.76 -13.12 -18.61
C ALA A 17 1.30 -11.69 -18.42
N ASP A 18 1.09 -10.81 -19.41
CA ASP A 18 1.52 -9.40 -19.34
C ASP A 18 0.86 -8.66 -18.16
N ALA A 19 -0.43 -8.92 -17.91
CA ALA A 19 -1.14 -8.32 -16.79
C ALA A 19 -0.58 -8.78 -15.43
N ARG A 20 -0.14 -10.04 -15.32
CA ARG A 20 0.48 -10.58 -14.09
C ARG A 20 1.85 -9.96 -13.84
N GLU A 21 2.69 -9.85 -14.86
CA GLU A 21 3.99 -9.16 -14.73
C GLU A 21 3.80 -7.71 -14.27
N ARG A 22 2.76 -7.03 -14.77
CA ARG A 22 2.42 -5.69 -14.30
C ARG A 22 1.94 -5.67 -12.84
N ILE A 23 1.21 -6.69 -12.39
CA ILE A 23 0.80 -6.83 -10.98
C ILE A 23 2.04 -7.01 -10.11
N ASP A 24 2.97 -7.89 -10.50
CA ASP A 24 4.20 -8.13 -9.74
C ASP A 24 5.01 -6.83 -9.57
N ALA A 25 5.16 -6.05 -10.65
CA ALA A 25 5.83 -4.75 -10.60
C ALA A 25 5.07 -3.68 -9.79
N LEU A 26 3.74 -3.81 -9.62
CA LEU A 26 2.96 -2.96 -8.72
C LEU A 26 3.17 -3.40 -7.27
N ASP A 27 3.18 -4.69 -7.00
CA ASP A 27 3.36 -5.27 -5.67
C ASP A 27 4.75 -4.94 -5.11
N ASP A 28 5.80 -5.03 -5.93
CA ASP A 28 7.16 -4.60 -5.54
C ASP A 28 7.19 -3.13 -5.09
N ARG A 29 6.48 -2.26 -5.81
CA ARG A 29 6.37 -0.84 -5.46
C ARG A 29 5.55 -0.63 -4.19
N ILE A 30 4.45 -1.37 -4.01
CA ILE A 30 3.63 -1.32 -2.80
C ILE A 30 4.46 -1.77 -1.59
N ILE A 31 5.21 -2.87 -1.71
CA ILE A 31 6.08 -3.37 -0.65
C ILE A 31 7.14 -2.34 -0.28
N GLY A 32 7.82 -1.73 -1.27
CA GLY A 32 8.78 -0.66 -1.04
C GLY A 32 8.19 0.54 -0.28
N LEU A 33 7.01 0.99 -0.69
CA LEU A 33 6.30 2.10 -0.02
C LEU A 33 5.87 1.74 1.42
N ILE A 34 5.48 0.49 1.67
CA ILE A 34 5.14 0.02 3.01
C ILE A 34 6.37 0.02 3.91
N GLN A 35 7.52 -0.48 3.41
CA GLN A 35 8.78 -0.48 4.15
C GLN A 35 9.24 0.95 4.48
N GLU A 36 9.17 1.87 3.52
CA GLU A 36 9.48 3.28 3.74
C GLU A 36 8.55 3.90 4.80
N ARG A 37 7.24 3.64 4.70
CA ARG A 37 6.25 4.10 5.69
C ARG A 37 6.55 3.57 7.09
N MET A 38 6.97 2.31 7.21
CA MET A 38 7.38 1.72 8.48
C MET A 38 8.61 2.43 9.06
N ALA A 39 9.64 2.69 8.24
CA ALA A 39 10.83 3.41 8.67
C ALA A 39 10.51 4.83 9.17
N VAL A 40 9.69 5.57 8.43
CA VAL A 40 9.22 6.91 8.85
C VAL A 40 8.40 6.83 10.14
N SER A 41 7.52 5.82 10.28
CA SER A 41 6.73 5.63 11.49
C SER A 41 7.60 5.33 12.71
N ALA A 42 8.68 4.57 12.55
CA ALA A 42 9.64 4.30 13.62
C ALA A 42 10.31 5.59 14.11
N VAL A 43 10.73 6.48 13.20
CA VAL A 43 11.30 7.80 13.54
C VAL A 43 10.32 8.66 14.34
N VAL A 44 9.04 8.68 13.92
CA VAL A 44 7.98 9.42 14.64
C VAL A 44 7.76 8.85 16.05
N GLN A 45 7.70 7.52 16.18
CA GLN A 45 7.52 6.88 17.48
C GLN A 45 8.71 7.12 18.41
N GLN A 46 9.93 7.00 17.91
CA GLN A 46 11.15 7.25 18.68
C GLN A 46 11.18 8.69 19.20
N THR A 47 10.87 9.66 18.34
CA THR A 47 10.79 11.08 18.71
C THR A 47 9.74 11.31 19.78
N ARG A 48 8.54 10.73 19.65
CA ARG A 48 7.47 10.89 20.65
C ARG A 48 7.85 10.31 22.01
N ILE A 49 8.45 9.13 22.03
CA ILE A 49 8.90 8.48 23.28
C ILE A 49 10.00 9.30 23.94
N ALA A 50 10.97 9.79 23.16
CA ALA A 50 12.05 10.65 23.65
C ALA A 50 11.51 11.94 24.29
N SER A 51 10.40 12.48 23.78
CA SER A 51 9.71 13.65 24.36
C SER A 51 8.74 13.32 25.51
N GLY A 52 8.78 12.11 26.07
CA GLY A 52 7.91 11.68 27.18
C GLY A 52 6.46 11.36 26.77
N GLY A 53 6.19 11.30 25.48
CA GLY A 53 4.87 10.96 24.93
C GLY A 53 4.61 9.45 24.86
N ARG A 54 3.34 9.09 24.67
CA ARG A 54 2.94 7.70 24.42
C ARG A 54 3.36 7.23 23.02
N ARG A 55 3.61 5.92 22.87
CA ARG A 55 3.92 5.31 21.57
C ARG A 55 2.80 5.48 20.53
N VAL A 56 1.53 5.41 20.97
CA VAL A 56 0.33 5.48 20.11
C VAL A 56 -0.37 6.85 20.23
N HIS A 57 -0.96 7.33 19.12
CA HIS A 57 -1.79 8.55 19.08
C HIS A 57 -3.14 8.24 18.42
N LEU A 58 -4.14 7.89 19.24
CA LEU A 58 -5.42 7.36 18.76
C LEU A 58 -6.10 8.24 17.70
N SER A 59 -6.15 9.57 17.90
CA SER A 59 -6.76 10.47 16.91
C SER A 59 -6.08 10.39 15.55
N ARG A 60 -4.75 10.23 15.53
CA ARG A 60 -4.00 10.12 14.28
C ARG A 60 -4.22 8.76 13.61
N GLU A 61 -4.38 7.69 14.39
CA GLU A 61 -4.73 6.38 13.83
C GLU A 61 -6.14 6.41 13.21
N MET A 62 -7.11 7.05 13.87
CA MET A 62 -8.46 7.23 13.32
C MET A 62 -8.46 8.01 12.00
N GLU A 63 -7.65 9.06 11.87
CA GLU A 63 -7.48 9.78 10.60
C GLU A 63 -6.90 8.88 9.48
N ILE A 64 -5.97 7.99 9.83
CA ILE A 64 -5.38 7.04 8.87
C ILE A 64 -6.44 6.03 8.42
N LEU A 65 -7.21 5.47 9.35
CA LEU A 65 -8.32 4.57 9.02
C LEU A 65 -9.33 5.26 8.09
N GLY A 66 -9.70 6.50 8.39
CA GLY A 66 -10.57 7.32 7.54
C GLY A 66 -10.01 7.48 6.13
N ARG A 67 -8.75 7.91 6.00
CA ARG A 67 -8.09 8.11 4.70
C ARG A 67 -8.13 6.85 3.82
N TYR A 68 -7.84 5.68 4.38
CA TYR A 68 -7.85 4.43 3.61
C TYR A 68 -9.27 3.98 3.27
N ARG A 69 -10.22 4.16 4.18
CA ARG A 69 -11.63 3.86 3.91
C ARG A 69 -12.21 4.74 2.81
N ASP A 70 -11.86 6.02 2.81
CA ASP A 70 -12.36 6.96 1.81
C ASP A 70 -11.78 6.66 0.42
N ALA A 71 -10.54 6.17 0.35
CA ALA A 71 -9.88 5.80 -0.91
C ALA A 71 -10.27 4.41 -1.44
N LEU A 72 -10.46 3.42 -0.56
CA LEU A 72 -10.60 1.99 -0.93
C LEU A 72 -11.93 1.38 -0.47
N GLY A 73 -12.84 2.17 0.10
CA GLY A 73 -14.08 1.71 0.70
C GLY A 73 -13.86 0.86 1.96
N LYS A 74 -14.82 -0.01 2.27
CA LYS A 74 -14.80 -0.87 3.46
C LYS A 74 -13.50 -1.69 3.63
N PRO A 75 -12.92 -2.31 2.58
CA PRO A 75 -11.64 -3.03 2.68
C PRO A 75 -10.46 -2.16 3.11
N GLY A 76 -10.51 -0.85 2.81
CA GLY A 76 -9.45 0.10 3.18
C GLY A 76 -9.18 0.17 4.67
N THR A 77 -10.22 0.06 5.50
CA THR A 77 -10.06 0.02 6.96
C THR A 77 -9.18 -1.16 7.40
N GLY A 78 -9.41 -2.36 6.83
CA GLY A 78 -8.63 -3.55 7.15
C GLY A 78 -7.16 -3.40 6.74
N LEU A 79 -6.92 -2.88 5.54
CA LEU A 79 -5.56 -2.60 5.07
C LEU A 79 -4.83 -1.60 5.99
N ALA A 80 -5.51 -0.53 6.40
CA ALA A 80 -4.93 0.45 7.30
C ALA A 80 -4.62 -0.12 8.69
N MET A 81 -5.49 -0.99 9.22
CA MET A 81 -5.24 -1.69 10.49
C MET A 81 -3.97 -2.53 10.41
N THR A 82 -3.81 -3.35 9.36
CA THR A 82 -2.59 -4.15 9.14
C THR A 82 -1.35 -3.27 9.06
N LEU A 83 -1.42 -2.14 8.35
CA LEU A 83 -0.28 -1.20 8.25
C LEU A 83 0.08 -0.54 9.58
N LEU A 84 -0.91 -0.21 10.41
CA LEU A 84 -0.69 0.32 11.76
C LEU A 84 -0.05 -0.73 12.67
N GLU A 85 -0.49 -1.99 12.56
CA GLU A 85 0.09 -3.13 13.28
C GLU A 85 1.55 -3.37 12.93
N LEU A 86 1.90 -3.35 11.64
CA LEU A 86 3.29 -3.47 11.18
C LEU A 86 4.19 -2.36 11.76
N CYS A 87 3.66 -1.13 11.88
CA CYS A 87 4.43 0.02 12.34
C CYS A 87 4.65 0.05 13.85
N ARG A 88 3.67 -0.38 14.66
CA ARG A 88 3.76 -0.32 16.13
C ARG A 88 4.49 -1.52 16.75
N GLY A 89 4.72 -2.58 15.98
CA GLY A 89 5.18 -3.88 16.46
C GLY A 89 4.04 -4.68 17.10
N ARG A 90 4.18 -6.01 17.20
CA ARG A 90 3.27 -6.82 18.03
C ARG A 90 3.42 -6.36 19.48
N ILE A 91 2.31 -5.91 20.07
CA ILE A 91 2.18 -5.70 21.52
C ILE A 91 2.17 -7.07 22.19
#